data_AF-A0A7Y5IE48-F1
#
_entry.id   AF-A0A7Y5IE48-F1
#
_cell.length_a   1.000
_cell.length_b   1.000
_cell.length_c   1.000
_cell.angle_alpha   90.00
_cell.angle_beta   90.00
_cell.angle_gamma   90.00
#
_symmetry.space_group_name_H-M   'P 1'
#
loop_
_entity.id
_entity.type
_entity.pdbx_description
1 polymer ?
#
loop_
_entity_poly.entity_id
_entity_poly.type
_entity_poly.pdbx_seq_one_letter_code
_entity_poly.pdbx_strand_id
1 'polypeptide(L)'
;MKLGLTIITAAAFIWTAGIIAAPLLADTVVSDLLYRGYSVVCHQFDDRSFHFANAPFGVCIRCTAIYAGFTGVLILSLAWERLRSLRWRTTVLLVVTALPMAADGMLDLTGLHAATTVSRLVTGGMFGCGLALLLQADLSGSVHSLIQRNATRYGTEER
;
A
#
# COMPACT_ATOMS: atom_id res chain seq x y z
N MET A 1 1.69 -9.01 17.88
CA MET A 1 1.96 -9.02 16.41
C MET A 1 0.69 -9.24 15.57
N LYS A 2 -0.16 -10.24 15.86
CA LYS A 2 -1.39 -10.50 15.06
C LYS A 2 -2.40 -9.33 15.10
N LEU A 3 -2.74 -8.81 16.28
CA LEU A 3 -3.71 -7.70 16.42
C LEU A 3 -3.31 -6.44 15.63
N GLY A 4 -2.05 -6.00 15.76
CA GLY A 4 -1.57 -4.81 15.03
C GLY A 4 -1.61 -4.99 13.51
N LEU A 5 -1.19 -6.16 13.01
CA LEU A 5 -1.30 -6.48 11.58
C LEU A 5 -2.76 -6.49 11.12
N THR A 6 -3.67 -7.11 11.88
CA THR A 6 -5.11 -7.14 11.56
C THR A 6 -5.71 -5.74 11.45
N ILE A 7 -5.39 -4.84 12.38
CA ILE A 7 -5.89 -3.45 12.34
C ILE A 7 -5.40 -2.72 11.08
N ILE A 8 -4.10 -2.86 10.76
CA ILE A 8 -3.52 -2.22 9.57
C ILE A 8 -4.13 -2.80 8.30
N THR A 9 -4.30 -4.13 8.22
CA THR A 9 -4.94 -4.78 7.08
C THR A 9 -6.38 -4.31 6.90
N ALA A 10 -7.15 -4.19 7.98
CA ALA A 10 -8.52 -3.70 7.91
C ALA A 10 -8.58 -2.26 7.40
N ALA A 11 -7.72 -1.38 7.91
CA ALA A 11 -7.63 0.01 7.44
C ALA A 11 -7.23 0.09 5.95
N ALA A 12 -6.23 -0.69 5.54
CA ALA A 12 -5.78 -0.76 4.15
C ALA A 12 -6.88 -1.32 3.21
N PHE A 13 -7.63 -2.32 3.67
CA PHE A 13 -8.77 -2.87 2.93
C PHE A 13 -9.89 -1.84 2.77
N ILE A 14 -10.28 -1.14 3.85
CA ILE A 14 -11.28 -0.07 3.80
C ILE A 14 -10.83 1.03 2.83
N TRP A 15 -9.58 1.46 2.93
CA TRP A 15 -8.99 2.45 2.03
C TRP A 15 -9.02 1.99 0.56
N THR A 16 -8.69 0.73 0.28
CA THR A 16 -8.68 0.19 -1.09
C THR A 16 -10.10 0.00 -1.62
N ALA A 17 -11.04 -0.44 -0.78
CA ALA A 17 -12.44 -0.57 -1.14
C ALA A 17 -13.07 0.80 -1.46
N GLY A 18 -12.70 1.86 -0.73
CA GLY A 18 -13.16 3.22 -0.98
C GLY A 18 -12.82 3.75 -2.39
N ILE A 19 -11.71 3.29 -2.98
CA ILE A 19 -11.30 3.69 -4.35
C ILE A 19 -12.35 3.24 -5.37
N ILE A 20 -12.86 2.01 -5.19
CA ILE A 20 -13.88 1.40 -6.04
C ILE A 20 -15.27 1.92 -5.66
N ALA A 21 -15.49 2.17 -4.37
CA ALA A 21 -16.77 2.69 -3.87
C ALA A 21 -17.06 4.12 -4.35
N ALA A 22 -16.04 4.95 -4.61
CA ALA A 22 -16.22 6.32 -5.06
C ALA A 22 -17.13 6.45 -6.29
N PRO A 23 -16.86 5.77 -7.43
CA PRO A 23 -17.79 5.78 -8.57
C PRO A 23 -19.10 5.02 -8.32
N LEU A 24 -19.12 4.02 -7.43
CA LEU A 24 -20.34 3.26 -7.12
C LEU A 24 -21.38 4.07 -6.33
N LEU A 25 -20.92 5.07 -5.59
CA LEU A 25 -21.73 5.96 -4.78
C LEU A 25 -21.94 7.31 -5.47
N ALA A 26 -21.93 7.34 -6.81
CA ALA A 26 -22.15 8.53 -7.61
C ALA A 26 -23.38 9.33 -7.11
N ASP A 27 -23.29 10.65 -7.23
CA ASP A 27 -24.33 11.61 -6.81
C ASP A 27 -24.62 11.65 -5.31
N THR A 28 -23.75 11.08 -4.48
CA THR A 28 -23.83 11.16 -3.01
C THR A 28 -22.71 12.01 -2.41
N VAL A 29 -22.99 12.63 -1.26
CA VAL A 29 -21.97 13.31 -0.43
C VAL A 29 -20.80 12.39 -0.07
N VAL A 30 -21.05 11.08 0.01
CA VAL A 30 -20.01 10.09 0.33
C VAL A 30 -19.01 9.98 -0.83
N SER A 31 -19.48 9.95 -2.08
CA SER A 31 -18.61 9.98 -3.26
C SER A 31 -17.75 11.24 -3.28
N ASP A 32 -18.35 12.42 -3.06
CA ASP A 32 -17.61 13.69 -3.00
C ASP A 32 -16.52 13.67 -1.93
N LEU A 33 -16.82 13.13 -0.75
CA LEU A 33 -15.86 13.00 0.34
C LEU A 33 -14.73 12.04 -0.02
N LEU A 34 -15.04 10.91 -0.65
CA LEU A 34 -14.04 9.95 -1.12
C LEU A 34 -13.10 10.60 -2.14
N TYR A 35 -13.63 11.24 -3.19
CA TYR A 35 -12.79 11.93 -4.18
C TYR A 35 -11.93 13.03 -3.56
N ARG A 36 -12.49 13.86 -2.68
CA ARG A 36 -11.72 14.90 -1.95
C ARG A 36 -10.66 14.32 -1.03
N GLY A 37 -10.94 13.19 -0.38
CA GLY A 37 -9.95 12.51 0.46
C GLY A 37 -8.79 11.96 -0.37
N TYR A 38 -9.09 11.35 -1.51
CA TYR A 38 -8.07 10.79 -2.40
C TYR A 38 -7.29 11.85 -3.17
N SER A 39 -7.83 13.05 -3.39
CA SER A 39 -7.13 14.11 -4.13
C SER A 39 -5.87 14.60 -3.41
N VAL A 40 -5.77 14.38 -2.10
CA VAL A 40 -4.57 14.68 -1.29
C VAL A 40 -3.37 13.81 -1.70
N VAL A 41 -3.61 12.60 -2.20
CA VAL A 41 -2.57 11.61 -2.52
C VAL A 41 -2.50 11.26 -4.01
N CYS A 42 -3.51 11.65 -4.80
CA CYS A 42 -3.60 11.35 -6.22
C CYS A 42 -4.19 12.53 -6.98
N HIS A 43 -3.66 12.81 -8.16
CA HIS A 43 -4.18 13.87 -9.04
C HIS A 43 -5.50 13.49 -9.75
N GLN A 44 -5.89 12.21 -9.69
CA GLN A 44 -7.17 11.73 -10.25
C GLN A 44 -7.35 12.06 -11.74
N PHE A 45 -6.27 12.03 -12.52
CA PHE A 45 -6.34 12.22 -13.97
C PHE A 45 -7.27 11.17 -14.59
N ASP A 46 -8.32 11.64 -15.27
CA ASP A 46 -9.38 10.80 -15.84
C ASP A 46 -8.80 9.81 -16.86
N ASP A 47 -7.95 10.28 -17.78
CA ASP A 47 -7.26 9.48 -18.81
C ASP A 47 -6.30 8.41 -18.26
N ARG A 48 -6.01 8.44 -16.95
CA ARG A 48 -5.09 7.52 -16.27
C ARG A 48 -5.78 6.70 -15.18
N SER A 49 -7.09 6.73 -15.11
CA SER A 49 -7.89 6.04 -14.10
C SER A 49 -8.64 4.86 -14.71
N PHE A 50 -8.98 3.88 -13.88
CA PHE A 50 -9.99 2.90 -14.29
C PHE A 50 -11.36 3.57 -14.25
N HIS A 51 -12.27 3.15 -15.13
CA HIS A 51 -13.64 3.64 -15.13
C HIS A 51 -14.60 2.54 -14.76
N PHE A 52 -15.62 2.90 -13.99
CA PHE A 52 -16.76 2.06 -13.70
C PHE A 52 -18.02 2.92 -13.70
N ALA A 53 -19.09 2.43 -14.35
CA ALA A 53 -20.35 3.17 -14.50
C ALA A 53 -20.18 4.61 -15.02
N ASN A 54 -19.27 4.82 -15.97
CA ASN A 54 -18.91 6.13 -16.57
C ASN A 54 -18.25 7.14 -15.61
N ALA A 55 -17.79 6.71 -14.43
CA ALA A 55 -17.00 7.54 -13.53
C ALA A 55 -15.61 6.90 -13.30
N PRO A 56 -14.54 7.70 -13.13
CA PRO A 56 -13.23 7.17 -12.80
C PRO A 56 -13.23 6.56 -11.39
N PHE A 57 -12.26 5.72 -11.10
CA PHE A 57 -11.97 5.31 -9.72
C PHE A 57 -11.52 6.51 -8.89
N GLY A 58 -11.59 6.39 -7.57
CA GLY A 58 -11.14 7.44 -6.65
C GLY A 58 -9.66 7.81 -6.79
N VAL A 59 -8.84 6.98 -7.45
CA VAL A 59 -7.43 7.28 -7.79
C VAL A 59 -7.06 6.68 -9.15
N CYS A 60 -5.92 7.12 -9.70
CA CYS A 60 -5.40 6.60 -10.97
C CYS A 60 -5.01 5.11 -10.90
N ILE A 61 -4.77 4.50 -12.07
CA ILE A 61 -4.37 3.09 -12.22
C ILE A 61 -3.12 2.76 -11.39
N ARG A 62 -2.11 3.65 -11.37
CA ARG A 62 -0.87 3.44 -10.62
C ARG A 62 -1.14 3.39 -9.11
N CYS A 63 -1.86 4.38 -8.58
CA CYS A 63 -2.23 4.42 -7.16
C CYS A 63 -3.11 3.22 -6.78
N THR A 64 -4.06 2.85 -7.66
CA THR A 64 -4.89 1.66 -7.48
C THR A 64 -4.02 0.40 -7.33
N ALA A 65 -3.02 0.22 -8.20
CA ALA A 65 -2.10 -0.90 -8.14
C ALA A 65 -1.24 -0.91 -6.88
N ILE A 66 -0.73 0.24 -6.43
CA ILE A 66 0.02 0.36 -5.17
C ILE A 66 -0.83 -0.09 -4.00
N TYR A 67 -2.05 0.46 -3.85
CA TYR A 67 -2.92 0.13 -2.73
C TYR A 67 -3.40 -1.33 -2.79
N ALA A 68 -3.74 -1.83 -3.98
CA ALA A 68 -4.13 -3.23 -4.15
C ALA A 68 -3.00 -4.20 -3.84
N GLY A 69 -1.78 -3.95 -4.32
CA GLY A 69 -0.61 -4.78 -4.03
C GLY A 69 -0.24 -4.76 -2.54
N PHE A 70 -0.26 -3.57 -1.92
CA PHE A 70 -0.02 -3.41 -0.50
C PHE A 70 -1.03 -4.19 0.35
N THR A 71 -2.33 -3.93 0.13
CA THR A 71 -3.42 -4.60 0.85
C THR A 71 -3.42 -6.11 0.61
N GLY A 72 -3.16 -6.55 -0.63
CA GLY A 72 -3.07 -7.96 -0.99
C GLY A 72 -2.01 -8.69 -0.16
N VAL A 73 -0.78 -8.16 -0.12
CA VAL A 73 0.29 -8.75 0.70
C VAL A 73 -0.08 -8.80 2.18
N LEU A 74 -0.70 -7.75 2.73
CA LEU A 74 -1.13 -7.75 4.13
C LEU A 74 -2.19 -8.82 4.42
N ILE A 75 -3.16 -9.03 3.52
CA ILE A 75 -4.17 -10.10 3.64
C ILE A 75 -3.50 -11.47 3.58
N LEU A 76 -2.61 -11.68 2.60
CA LEU A 76 -1.87 -12.95 2.47
C LEU A 76 -1.06 -13.24 3.73
N SER A 77 -0.47 -12.23 4.36
CA SER A 77 0.30 -12.38 5.60
C SER A 77 -0.54 -12.71 6.84
N LEU A 78 -1.86 -12.46 6.82
CA LEU A 78 -2.78 -12.96 7.86
C LEU A 78 -3.01 -14.46 7.71
N ALA A 79 -3.07 -14.96 6.47
CA ALA A 79 -3.31 -16.37 6.16
C ALA A 79 -2.02 -17.22 6.24
N TRP A 80 -0.87 -16.68 5.84
CA TRP A 80 0.40 -17.40 5.76
C TRP A 80 1.47 -16.79 6.64
N GLU A 81 1.72 -17.42 7.80
CA GLU A 81 2.72 -16.94 8.77
C GLU A 81 4.15 -16.90 8.20
N ARG A 82 4.46 -17.72 7.18
CA ARG A 82 5.77 -17.72 6.50
C ARG A 82 6.08 -16.41 5.79
N LEU A 83 5.07 -15.67 5.32
CA LEU A 83 5.30 -14.35 4.71
C LEU A 83 5.79 -13.32 5.75
N ARG A 84 5.46 -13.52 7.02
CA ARG A 84 5.88 -12.63 8.12
C ARG A 84 7.32 -12.85 8.56
N SER A 85 7.96 -13.96 8.17
CA SER A 85 9.36 -14.27 8.53
C SER A 85 10.37 -13.88 7.45
N LEU A 86 9.93 -13.28 6.33
CA LEU A 86 10.79 -12.78 5.26
C LEU A 86 11.53 -11.52 5.70
N ARG A 87 12.61 -11.69 6.45
CA ARG A 87 13.44 -10.60 7.00
C ARG A 87 14.60 -10.17 6.09
N TRP A 88 14.92 -10.94 5.05
CA TRP A 88 16.17 -10.74 4.33
C TRP A 88 15.99 -9.78 3.14
N ARG A 89 16.55 -8.57 3.30
CA ARG A 89 16.69 -7.50 2.30
C ARG A 89 15.43 -6.69 1.94
N THR A 90 14.53 -6.45 2.90
CA THR A 90 13.32 -5.62 2.66
C THR A 90 13.63 -4.21 2.14
N THR A 91 14.72 -3.56 2.58
CA THR A 91 15.14 -2.26 2.03
C THR A 91 15.59 -2.38 0.57
N VAL A 92 16.34 -3.42 0.21
CA VAL A 92 16.76 -3.66 -1.18
C VAL A 92 15.55 -3.97 -2.06
N LEU A 93 14.61 -4.78 -1.56
CA LEU A 93 13.36 -5.06 -2.25
C LEU A 93 12.56 -3.78 -2.50
N LEU A 94 12.45 -2.89 -1.52
CA LEU A 94 11.80 -1.60 -1.71
C LEU A 94 12.50 -0.78 -2.79
N VAL A 95 13.84 -0.69 -2.77
CA VAL A 95 14.59 0.04 -3.80
C VAL A 95 14.35 -0.58 -5.18
N VAL A 96 14.42 -1.90 -5.28
CA VAL A 96 14.21 -2.64 -6.54
C VAL A 96 12.78 -2.47 -7.08
N THR A 97 11.77 -2.35 -6.22
CA THR A 97 10.38 -2.13 -6.68
C THR A 97 10.05 -0.66 -6.87
N ALA A 98 10.69 0.25 -6.14
CA ALA A 98 10.50 1.70 -6.27
C ALA A 98 11.15 2.25 -7.54
N LEU A 99 12.33 1.75 -7.92
CA LEU A 99 13.08 2.25 -9.07
C LEU A 99 12.29 2.14 -10.39
N PRO A 100 11.70 0.99 -10.75
CA PRO A 100 10.87 0.88 -11.97
C PRO A 100 9.67 1.82 -11.95
N MET A 101 9.03 2.01 -10.80
CA MET A 101 7.88 2.92 -10.68
C MET A 101 8.28 4.39 -10.78
N ALA A 102 9.41 4.77 -10.17
CA ALA A 102 9.96 6.11 -10.28
C ALA A 102 10.38 6.41 -11.73
N ALA A 103 11.05 5.46 -12.39
CA ALA A 103 11.42 5.57 -13.79
C ALA A 103 10.19 5.69 -14.69
N ASP A 104 9.19 4.82 -14.54
CA ASP A 104 7.93 4.89 -15.29
C ASP A 104 7.21 6.23 -15.09
N GLY A 105 7.18 6.73 -13.85
CA GLY A 105 6.64 8.05 -13.53
C GLY A 105 7.41 9.20 -14.19
N MET A 106 8.73 9.19 -14.10
CA MET A 106 9.59 10.24 -14.67
C MET A 106 9.53 10.26 -16.21
N LEU A 107 9.52 9.10 -16.85
CA LEU A 107 9.42 8.99 -18.30
C LEU A 107 8.06 9.48 -18.83
N ASP A 108 6.98 9.17 -18.10
CA ASP A 108 5.62 9.65 -18.40
C ASP A 108 5.49 11.17 -18.19
N LEU A 109 6.15 11.73 -17.17
CA LEU A 109 6.16 13.18 -16.91
C LEU A 109 7.00 13.98 -17.91
N THR A 110 8.12 13.41 -18.37
CA THR A 110 9.01 14.06 -19.36
C THR A 110 8.51 13.91 -20.80
N GLY A 111 7.44 13.14 -21.03
CA GLY A 111 6.89 12.86 -22.35
C GLY A 111 7.79 11.96 -23.22
N LEU A 112 8.88 11.44 -22.67
CA LEU A 112 9.81 10.55 -23.37
C LEU A 112 9.21 9.17 -23.62
N HIS A 113 8.33 8.71 -22.74
CA HIS A 113 7.58 7.46 -22.92
C HIS A 113 6.24 7.55 -22.19
N ALA A 114 5.14 7.42 -22.92
CA ALA A 114 3.81 7.37 -22.32
C ALA A 114 3.65 6.05 -21.54
N ALA A 115 3.42 6.15 -20.24
CA ALA A 115 3.22 4.97 -19.42
C ALA A 115 1.94 4.25 -19.85
N THR A 116 2.06 2.98 -20.23
CA THR A 116 0.91 2.15 -20.59
C THR A 116 0.13 1.72 -19.35
N THR A 117 -1.13 1.33 -19.52
CA THR A 117 -1.95 0.75 -18.44
C THR A 117 -1.24 -0.42 -17.75
N VAL A 118 -0.57 -1.27 -18.53
CA VAL A 118 0.19 -2.41 -18.02
C VAL A 118 1.39 -1.94 -17.19
N SER A 119 2.16 -0.96 -17.68
CA SER A 119 3.31 -0.44 -16.93
C SER A 119 2.89 0.17 -15.59
N ARG A 120 1.81 0.96 -15.58
CA ARG A 120 1.24 1.57 -14.37
C ARG A 120 0.79 0.52 -13.36
N LEU A 121 0.15 -0.56 -13.83
CA LEU A 121 -0.28 -1.69 -12.99
C LEU A 121 0.90 -2.45 -12.40
N VAL A 122 1.87 -2.85 -13.25
CA VAL A 122 2.99 -3.69 -12.83
C VAL A 122 3.91 -2.94 -11.87
N THR A 123 4.36 -1.75 -12.26
CA THR A 123 5.31 -0.98 -11.43
C THR A 123 4.68 -0.51 -10.12
N GLY A 124 3.43 -0.04 -10.17
CA GLY A 124 2.67 0.34 -8.97
C GLY A 124 2.43 -0.85 -8.05
N GLY A 125 1.98 -1.98 -8.59
CA GLY A 125 1.74 -3.21 -7.81
C GLY A 125 3.02 -3.75 -7.17
N MET A 126 4.13 -3.79 -7.89
CA MET A 126 5.44 -4.18 -7.36
C MET A 126 5.85 -3.30 -6.18
N PHE A 127 5.71 -1.98 -6.32
CA PHE A 127 6.03 -1.05 -5.25
C PHE A 127 5.14 -1.25 -4.03
N GLY A 128 3.83 -1.39 -4.22
CA GLY A 128 2.86 -1.68 -3.15
C GLY A 128 3.19 -2.96 -2.39
N CYS A 129 3.51 -4.04 -3.10
CA CYS A 129 3.95 -5.29 -2.50
C CYS A 129 5.25 -5.12 -1.68
N GLY A 130 6.24 -4.42 -2.24
CA GLY A 130 7.50 -4.14 -1.54
C GLY A 130 7.30 -3.34 -0.25
N LEU A 131 6.41 -2.34 -0.28
CA LEU A 131 6.08 -1.52 0.89
C LEU A 131 5.41 -2.35 2.00
N ALA A 132 4.50 -3.26 1.65
CA ALA A 132 3.85 -4.13 2.63
C ALA A 132 4.83 -5.13 3.26
N LEU A 133 5.80 -5.65 2.52
CA LEU A 133 6.85 -6.52 3.06
C LEU A 133 7.78 -5.75 4.02
N LEU A 134 8.14 -4.51 3.67
CA LEU A 134 8.95 -3.66 4.54
C LEU A 134 8.23 -3.34 5.86
N LEU A 135 6.96 -2.94 5.77
CA LEU A 135 6.13 -2.64 6.95
C LEU A 135 6.11 -3.84 7.91
N GLN A 136 5.94 -5.05 7.39
CA GLN A 136 5.92 -6.26 8.22
C GLN A 136 7.26 -6.54 8.90
N ALA A 137 8.38 -6.33 8.20
CA ALA A 137 9.69 -6.48 8.80
C ALA A 137 9.92 -5.49 9.94
N ASP A 138 9.52 -4.24 9.78
CA ASP A 138 9.63 -3.22 10.82
C ASP A 138 8.73 -3.51 12.03
N LEU A 139 7.47 -3.90 11.78
CA LEU A 139 6.53 -4.29 12.83
C LEU A 139 7.08 -5.46 13.67
N SER A 140 7.74 -6.42 13.02
CA SER A 140 8.36 -7.57 13.69
C SER A 140 9.58 -7.17 14.54
N GLY A 141 10.40 -6.24 14.06
CA GLY A 141 11.58 -5.73 14.78
C GLY A 141 11.20 -4.91 16.00
N SER A 142 10.22 -4.03 15.86
CA SER A 142 9.71 -3.17 16.94
C SER A 142 9.09 -3.97 18.08
N VAL A 143 8.35 -5.04 17.78
CA VAL A 143 7.81 -5.93 18.82
C VAL A 143 8.92 -6.66 19.56
N HIS A 144 9.94 -7.15 18.85
CA HIS A 144 11.05 -7.85 19.47
C HIS A 144 11.85 -6.95 20.44
N SER A 145 12.10 -5.70 20.04
CA SER A 145 12.82 -4.73 20.89
C SER A 145 12.01 -4.34 22.13
N LEU A 146 10.69 -4.19 22.03
CA LEU A 146 9.81 -3.93 23.18
C LEU A 146 9.80 -5.10 24.18
N ILE A 147 9.73 -6.34 23.69
CA ILE A 147 9.78 -7.53 24.55
C ILE A 147 11.11 -7.59 25.29
N GLN A 148 12.24 -7.36 24.60
CA GLN A 148 13.55 -7.35 25.23
C GLN A 148 13.69 -6.24 26.28
N ARG A 149 13.23 -5.01 25.98
CA ARG A 149 13.26 -3.89 26.92
C ARG A 149 12.46 -4.17 28.19
N ASN A 150 11.27 -4.76 28.06
CA ASN A 150 10.46 -5.13 29.23
C ASN A 150 11.13 -6.26 30.04
N ALA A 151 11.67 -7.28 29.37
CA ALA A 151 12.38 -8.37 30.05
C ALA A 151 13.60 -7.86 30.85
N THR A 152 14.38 -6.92 30.30
CA THR A 152 15.50 -6.30 31.03
C THR A 152 15.05 -5.45 32.21
N ARG A 153 13.90 -4.77 32.11
CA ARG A 153 13.38 -3.90 33.18
C ARG A 153 12.95 -4.70 34.41
N TYR A 154 12.30 -5.85 34.22
CA TYR A 154 11.90 -6.73 35.33
C TYR A 154 13.08 -7.53 35.91
N GLY A 155 14.10 -7.85 35.11
CA GLY A 155 15.31 -8.52 35.60
C GLY A 155 16.22 -7.64 36.47
N THR A 156 16.04 -6.31 36.47
CA THR A 156 16.79 -5.37 37.32
C THR A 156 16.11 -5.01 38.64
N GLU A 157 14.82 -5.32 38.82
CA GLU A 157 14.08 -5.03 40.07
C GLU A 157 14.20 -6.15 41.12
N GLU A 158 14.71 -7.35 40.75
CA GLU A 158 14.89 -8.49 41.66
C GLU A 158 16.33 -8.62 42.26
N ARG A 159 17.19 -7.60 42.15
CA ARG A 159 18.52 -7.58 42.78
C ARG A 159 18.70 -6.50 43.82
#